data_AF-A0A2Z6QYX0-F1
#
_entry.id   AF-A0A2Z6QYX0-F1
#
_cell.length_a   1.000
_cell.length_b   1.000
_cell.length_c   1.000
_cell.angle_alpha   90.00
_cell.angle_beta   90.00
_cell.angle_gamma   90.00
#
_symmetry.space_group_name_H-M   'P 1'
#
loop_
_entity.id
_entity.type
_entity.pdbx_description
1 polymer ?
#
loop_
_entity_poly.entity_id
_entity_poly.type
_entity_poly.pdbx_seq_one_letter_code
_entity_poly.pdbx_strand_id
1 'polypeptide(L)'
;MELVTFNWNFTEFLSKKDHFKGSPYILIILNQPIQYPNNIFHTLWENAYLRICADGGANQLYDKFEGKYIPNYIRGDLDSLRDDVHQFFFLKGTEVQHVSEQDSTDFMKCIDLISIKEEKEEVENSSKYNVLAIGAFGGRFDQTMSNIHYLYKLKDERKIYLLSDKNMTFLLDKGKHNIFCDREIEGPACGILPIGVQRAILTTTGLKWNMTNVTTSFGVMISTSNILINDVITIETDVPVIWTVELQFK
;
A
#
# COMPACT_ATOMS: atom_id res chain seq x y z
N MET A 1 -24.98 -18.23 5.78
CA MET A 1 -23.52 -18.20 5.56
C MET A 1 -22.98 -17.08 6.42
N GLU A 2 -22.04 -17.37 7.32
CA GLU A 2 -21.33 -16.31 8.05
C GLU A 2 -20.59 -15.44 7.04
N LEU A 3 -20.70 -14.12 7.19
CA LEU A 3 -19.94 -13.17 6.38
C LEU A 3 -18.46 -13.28 6.78
N VAL A 4 -17.59 -13.44 5.79
CA VAL A 4 -16.14 -13.43 6.03
C VAL A 4 -15.77 -12.09 6.67
N THR A 5 -15.04 -12.16 7.78
CA THR A 5 -14.56 -10.98 8.51
C THR A 5 -13.06 -10.84 8.34
N PHE A 6 -12.61 -9.67 7.86
CA PHE A 6 -11.20 -9.35 7.66
C PHE A 6 -10.73 -8.29 8.66
N ASN A 7 -9.48 -8.40 9.11
CA ASN A 7 -8.87 -7.46 10.05
C ASN A 7 -7.73 -6.67 9.38
N TRP A 8 -7.66 -5.38 9.64
CA TRP A 8 -6.63 -4.46 9.11
C TRP A 8 -6.01 -3.68 10.26
N ASN A 9 -4.69 -3.68 10.36
CA ASN A 9 -3.97 -2.97 11.41
C ASN A 9 -2.64 -2.46 10.85
N PHE A 10 -2.59 -1.18 10.48
CA PHE A 10 -1.41 -0.61 9.85
C PHE A 10 -0.26 -0.39 10.83
N THR A 11 -0.57 -0.01 12.08
CA THR A 11 0.46 0.34 13.06
C THR A 11 1.28 -0.86 13.56
N GLU A 12 0.82 -2.09 13.28
CA GLU A 12 1.65 -3.28 13.40
C GLU A 12 2.95 -3.17 12.59
N PHE A 13 2.93 -2.51 11.43
CA PHE A 13 4.14 -2.27 10.61
C PHE A 13 5.13 -1.28 11.23
N LEU A 14 4.64 -0.45 12.17
CA LEU A 14 5.41 0.59 12.87
C LEU A 14 5.90 0.15 14.26
N SER A 15 5.61 -1.09 14.67
CA SER A 15 6.18 -1.66 15.89
C SER A 15 7.68 -1.87 15.74
N LYS A 16 8.51 -1.58 16.76
CA LYS A 16 9.97 -1.81 16.69
C LYS A 16 10.30 -3.26 16.32
N LYS A 17 11.40 -3.50 15.59
CA LYS A 17 11.80 -4.81 15.07
C LYS A 17 11.80 -5.95 16.10
N ASP A 18 12.39 -5.73 17.28
CA ASP A 18 12.43 -6.72 18.38
C ASP A 18 11.03 -7.01 18.99
N HIS A 19 10.06 -6.18 18.67
CA HIS A 19 8.67 -6.25 19.08
C HIS A 19 7.72 -6.24 17.88
N PHE A 20 8.19 -6.64 16.69
CA PHE A 20 7.37 -6.63 15.48
C PHE A 20 6.22 -7.62 15.64
N LYS A 21 4.98 -7.11 15.59
CA LYS A 21 3.75 -7.89 15.76
C LYS A 21 2.99 -8.11 14.46
N GLY A 22 3.41 -7.47 13.37
CA GLY A 22 2.74 -7.55 12.09
C GLY A 22 3.04 -8.84 11.33
N SER A 23 2.25 -9.08 10.29
CA SER A 23 2.62 -10.10 9.30
C SER A 23 3.85 -9.66 8.52
N PRO A 24 4.73 -10.60 8.11
CA PRO A 24 5.81 -10.30 7.19
C PRO A 24 5.32 -9.57 5.94
N TYR A 25 6.08 -8.57 5.48
CA TYR A 25 5.70 -7.74 4.36
C TYR A 25 6.90 -7.29 3.53
N ILE A 26 6.59 -6.87 2.31
CA ILE A 26 7.55 -6.34 1.34
C ILE A 26 7.30 -4.86 1.18
N LEU A 27 8.37 -4.07 1.23
CA LEU A 27 8.33 -2.64 1.04
C LEU A 27 8.74 -2.31 -0.41
N ILE A 28 7.85 -1.66 -1.15
CA ILE A 28 8.10 -1.16 -2.49
C ILE A 28 8.17 0.37 -2.44
N ILE A 29 9.24 0.95 -2.98
CA ILE A 29 9.41 2.38 -3.16
C ILE A 29 9.14 2.73 -4.62
N LEU A 30 8.08 3.51 -4.86
CA LEU A 30 7.69 3.99 -6.18
C LEU A 30 8.37 5.33 -6.50
N ASN A 31 8.31 5.75 -7.76
CA ASN A 31 8.94 6.97 -8.24
C ASN A 31 8.14 8.24 -7.87
N GLN A 32 8.00 8.52 -6.57
CA GLN A 32 7.46 9.76 -6.01
C GLN A 32 8.26 10.19 -4.77
N PRO A 33 8.31 11.50 -4.44
CA PRO A 33 9.05 11.99 -3.28
C PRO A 33 8.68 11.31 -1.96
N ILE A 34 9.69 10.91 -1.19
CA ILE A 34 9.52 10.30 0.14
C ILE A 34 9.44 11.41 1.20
N GLN A 35 8.24 11.71 1.68
CA GLN A 35 7.98 12.79 2.64
C GLN A 35 7.53 12.30 4.03
N TYR A 36 8.05 11.16 4.49
CA TYR A 36 7.79 10.63 5.83
C TYR A 36 8.84 11.14 6.83
N PRO A 37 8.50 11.23 8.13
CA PRO A 37 9.49 11.37 9.18
C PRO A 37 10.52 10.22 9.14
N ASN A 38 11.79 10.55 9.37
CA ASN A 38 12.89 9.61 9.20
C ASN A 38 12.78 8.36 10.10
N ASN A 39 12.22 8.51 11.31
CA ASN A 39 11.97 7.41 12.24
C ASN A 39 10.89 6.44 11.72
N ILE A 40 9.81 6.97 11.15
CA ILE A 40 8.73 6.17 10.55
C ILE A 40 9.28 5.38 9.36
N PHE A 41 9.93 6.07 8.42
CA PHE A 41 10.56 5.40 7.28
C PHE A 41 11.58 4.35 7.73
N HIS A 42 12.45 4.67 8.69
CA HIS A 42 13.43 3.72 9.22
C HIS A 42 12.77 2.47 9.79
N THR A 43 11.67 2.62 10.51
CA THR A 43 10.96 1.48 11.12
C THR A 43 10.32 0.60 10.06
N LEU A 44 9.65 1.20 9.07
CA LEU A 44 9.11 0.47 7.92
C LEU A 44 10.21 -0.25 7.15
N TRP A 45 11.34 0.42 6.94
CA TRP A 45 12.49 -0.15 6.27
C TRP A 45 13.05 -1.37 7.02
N GLU A 46 13.32 -1.23 8.31
CA GLU A 46 13.95 -2.29 9.13
C GLU A 46 13.07 -3.51 9.32
N ASN A 47 11.76 -3.30 9.41
CA ASN A 47 10.77 -4.37 9.61
C ASN A 47 10.42 -5.12 8.32
N ALA A 48 10.61 -4.50 7.14
CA ALA A 48 10.33 -5.15 5.88
C ALA A 48 11.23 -6.38 5.67
N TYR A 49 10.63 -7.48 5.21
CA TYR A 49 11.36 -8.70 4.84
C TYR A 49 12.23 -8.46 3.61
N LEU A 50 11.66 -7.78 2.60
CA LEU A 50 12.31 -7.43 1.36
C LEU A 50 12.03 -5.96 1.00
N ARG A 51 13.03 -5.26 0.46
CA ARG A 51 12.91 -3.86 -0.01
C ARG A 51 13.20 -3.78 -1.51
N ILE A 52 12.26 -3.24 -2.26
CA ILE A 52 12.33 -3.12 -3.71
C ILE A 52 12.10 -1.66 -4.11
N CYS A 53 12.92 -1.14 -5.02
CA CYS A 53 12.63 0.13 -5.67
C CYS A 53 12.10 -0.13 -7.08
N ALA A 54 10.96 0.48 -7.42
CA ALA A 54 10.39 0.44 -8.75
C ALA A 54 11.05 1.53 -9.61
N ASP A 55 11.96 1.12 -10.49
CA ASP A 55 12.76 2.00 -11.35
C ASP A 55 13.24 3.28 -10.64
N GLY A 56 12.70 4.45 -11.03
CA GLY A 56 13.06 5.76 -10.48
C GLY A 56 12.75 5.94 -8.99
N GLY A 57 12.02 5.01 -8.36
CA GLY A 57 11.91 4.94 -6.90
C GLY A 57 13.27 4.84 -6.19
N ALA A 58 14.29 4.28 -6.85
CA ALA A 58 15.65 4.27 -6.32
C ALA A 58 16.27 5.67 -6.28
N ASN A 59 15.97 6.54 -7.24
CA ASN A 59 16.39 7.94 -7.20
C ASN A 59 15.79 8.63 -5.97
N GLN A 60 14.49 8.43 -5.73
CA GLN A 60 13.80 9.04 -4.58
C GLN A 60 14.39 8.58 -3.24
N LEU A 61 14.73 7.30 -3.13
CA LEU A 61 15.40 6.74 -1.97
C LEU A 61 16.80 7.34 -1.77
N TYR A 62 17.58 7.40 -2.84
CA TYR A 62 18.93 7.95 -2.82
C TYR A 62 18.94 9.43 -2.45
N ASP A 63 18.13 10.24 -3.13
CA ASP A 63 18.09 11.69 -2.96
C ASP A 63 17.61 12.09 -1.55
N LYS A 64 16.69 11.31 -0.96
CA LYS A 64 16.17 11.59 0.38
C LYS A 64 17.15 11.24 1.51
N PHE A 65 17.91 10.16 1.35
CA PHE A 65 18.70 9.57 2.44
C PHE A 65 20.19 9.44 2.15
N GLU A 66 20.66 10.02 1.05
CA GLU A 66 22.07 10.04 0.63
C GLU A 66 22.70 8.64 0.64
N GLY A 67 21.94 7.64 0.15
CA GLY A 67 22.40 6.26 0.04
C GLY A 67 22.52 5.50 1.37
N LYS A 68 21.95 6.00 2.47
CA LYS A 68 21.92 5.30 3.77
C LYS A 68 21.18 3.95 3.73
N TYR A 69 20.16 3.83 2.89
CA TYR A 69 19.30 2.65 2.79
C TYR A 69 19.54 1.93 1.46
N ILE A 70 19.97 0.67 1.53
CA ILE A 70 20.33 -0.14 0.35
C ILE A 70 19.21 -1.15 0.05
N PRO A 71 18.42 -0.97 -1.03
CA PRO A 71 17.35 -1.89 -1.36
C PRO A 71 17.92 -3.24 -1.81
N ASN A 72 17.14 -4.31 -1.64
CA ASN A 72 17.51 -5.62 -2.15
C ASN A 72 17.46 -5.65 -3.68
N TYR A 73 16.43 -4.99 -4.24
CA TYR A 73 16.17 -4.99 -5.67
C TYR A 73 15.87 -3.59 -6.19
N ILE A 74 16.30 -3.32 -7.42
CA ILE A 74 15.76 -2.26 -8.26
C ILE A 74 15.19 -2.94 -9.51
N ARG A 75 13.93 -2.71 -9.83
CA ARG A 75 13.26 -3.38 -10.95
C ARG A 75 12.33 -2.44 -11.70
N GLY A 76 12.39 -2.51 -13.02
CA GLY A 76 11.59 -1.73 -13.95
C GLY A 76 12.19 -1.79 -15.36
N ASP A 77 11.69 -0.98 -16.29
CA ASP A 77 12.38 -0.78 -17.57
C ASP A 77 13.60 0.14 -17.48
N LEU A 78 13.86 0.71 -16.30
CA LEU A 78 15.05 1.50 -15.98
C LEU A 78 15.16 2.78 -16.82
N ASP A 79 14.03 3.30 -17.31
CA ASP A 79 13.99 4.52 -18.11
C ASP A 79 14.11 5.80 -17.25
N SER A 80 13.81 5.67 -15.96
CA SER A 80 13.80 6.77 -14.99
C SER A 80 15.00 6.73 -14.05
N LEU A 81 15.60 5.57 -13.82
CA LEU A 81 16.78 5.40 -12.96
C LEU A 81 18.00 6.15 -13.51
N ARG A 82 18.63 6.99 -12.69
CA ARG A 82 19.83 7.71 -13.10
C ARG A 82 21.07 6.83 -13.03
N ASP A 83 22.03 7.07 -13.93
CA ASP A 83 23.28 6.29 -14.02
C ASP A 83 24.10 6.32 -12.71
N ASP A 84 24.18 7.48 -12.04
CA ASP A 84 24.91 7.65 -10.79
C ASP A 84 24.29 6.82 -9.65
N VAL A 85 22.95 6.83 -9.57
CA VAL A 85 22.17 6.07 -8.59
C VAL A 85 22.23 4.58 -8.87
N HIS A 86 22.09 4.18 -10.14
CA HIS A 86 22.27 2.81 -10.58
C HIS A 86 23.63 2.27 -10.14
N GLN A 87 24.72 2.98 -10.50
CA GLN A 87 26.08 2.57 -10.17
C GLN A 87 26.29 2.48 -8.66
N PHE A 88 25.79 3.45 -7.89
CA PHE A 88 25.89 3.44 -6.44
C PHE A 88 25.27 2.18 -5.82
N PHE A 89 24.01 1.88 -6.14
CA PHE A 89 23.30 0.74 -5.55
C PHE A 89 23.85 -0.60 -6.02
N PHE A 90 24.21 -0.71 -7.31
CA PHE A 90 24.86 -1.89 -7.85
C PHE A 90 26.16 -2.23 -7.08
N LEU A 91 27.02 -1.23 -6.85
CA LEU A 91 28.26 -1.41 -6.08
C LEU A 91 28.02 -1.75 -4.59
N LYS A 92 26.84 -1.43 -4.05
CA LYS A 92 26.43 -1.79 -2.69
C LYS A 92 25.74 -3.16 -2.59
N GLY A 93 25.60 -3.87 -3.70
CA GLY A 93 25.07 -5.23 -3.75
C GLY A 93 23.56 -5.32 -4.00
N THR A 94 22.91 -4.22 -4.39
CA THR A 94 21.52 -4.27 -4.87
C THR A 94 21.45 -5.01 -6.20
N GLU A 95 20.49 -5.92 -6.34
CA GLU A 95 20.23 -6.62 -7.60
C GLU A 95 19.37 -5.73 -8.52
N VAL A 96 19.97 -5.23 -9.60
CA VAL A 96 19.26 -4.40 -10.59
C VAL A 96 18.75 -5.28 -11.72
N GLN A 97 17.44 -5.26 -11.95
CA GLN A 97 16.75 -6.11 -12.92
C GLN A 97 15.98 -5.27 -13.94
N HIS A 98 16.49 -5.26 -15.18
CA HIS A 98 15.84 -4.62 -16.31
C HIS A 98 14.71 -5.50 -16.87
N VAL A 99 13.54 -4.92 -17.06
CA VAL A 99 12.35 -5.54 -17.66
C VAL A 99 11.86 -4.65 -18.80
N SER A 100 12.21 -5.03 -20.03
CA SER A 100 11.98 -4.23 -21.25
C SER A 100 10.52 -4.20 -21.73
N GLU A 101 9.66 -5.01 -21.13
CA GLU A 101 8.24 -5.11 -21.47
C GLU A 101 7.48 -3.83 -21.08
N GLN A 102 6.44 -3.48 -21.84
CA GLN A 102 5.76 -2.17 -21.78
C GLN A 102 4.24 -2.26 -21.53
N ASP A 103 3.65 -3.45 -21.42
CA ASP A 103 2.24 -3.63 -21.08
C ASP A 103 2.01 -3.62 -19.55
N SER A 104 3.08 -3.60 -18.75
CA SER A 104 3.04 -3.51 -17.28
C SER A 104 3.79 -2.29 -16.73
N THR A 105 3.28 -1.72 -15.63
CA THR A 105 3.97 -0.63 -14.90
C THR A 105 5.06 -1.16 -13.98
N ASP A 106 6.01 -0.32 -13.55
CA ASP A 106 7.10 -0.77 -12.66
C ASP A 106 6.62 -1.30 -11.31
N PHE A 107 5.49 -0.79 -10.81
CA PHE A 107 4.86 -1.38 -9.63
C PHE A 107 4.45 -2.84 -9.88
N MET A 108 3.84 -3.11 -11.04
CA MET A 108 3.45 -4.47 -11.45
C MET A 108 4.67 -5.37 -11.62
N LYS A 109 5.71 -4.88 -12.29
CA LYS A 109 6.98 -5.61 -12.46
C LYS A 109 7.60 -5.98 -11.11
N CYS A 110 7.48 -5.11 -10.10
CA CYS A 110 7.93 -5.40 -8.73
C CYS A 110 7.08 -6.49 -8.05
N ILE A 111 5.75 -6.45 -8.21
CA ILE A 111 4.87 -7.52 -7.72
C ILE A 111 5.21 -8.85 -8.38
N ASP A 112 5.46 -8.86 -9.70
CA ASP A 112 5.79 -10.10 -10.41
C ASP A 112 7.09 -10.73 -9.88
N LEU A 113 8.09 -9.92 -9.51
CA LEU A 113 9.30 -10.41 -8.83
C LEU A 113 8.96 -11.07 -7.50
N ILE A 114 8.04 -10.50 -6.72
CA ILE A 114 7.59 -11.08 -5.46
C ILE A 114 6.94 -12.43 -5.71
N SER A 115 5.99 -12.51 -6.64
CA SER A 115 5.30 -13.76 -7.00
C SER A 115 6.28 -14.84 -7.46
N ILE A 116 7.25 -14.50 -8.32
CA ILE A 116 8.28 -15.45 -8.79
C ILE A 116 9.12 -15.99 -7.61
N LYS A 117 9.41 -15.16 -6.60
CA LYS A 117 10.17 -15.60 -5.42
C LYS A 117 9.35 -16.50 -4.52
N GLU A 118 8.12 -16.10 -4.22
CA GLU A 118 7.19 -16.89 -3.41
C GLU A 118 6.90 -18.25 -4.05
N GLU A 119 6.75 -18.33 -5.38
CA GLU A 119 6.59 -19.60 -6.10
C GLU A 119 7.82 -20.51 -5.96
N LYS A 120 9.03 -19.94 -6.04
CA LYS A 120 10.28 -20.71 -5.85
C LYS A 120 10.48 -21.21 -4.42
N GLU A 121 9.92 -20.49 -3.45
CA GLU A 121 9.93 -20.85 -2.03
C GLU A 121 8.73 -21.72 -1.64
N GLU A 122 7.89 -22.12 -2.61
CA GLU A 122 6.66 -22.92 -2.41
C GLU A 122 5.70 -22.29 -1.39
N VAL A 123 5.64 -20.96 -1.35
CA VAL A 123 4.77 -20.21 -0.43
C VAL A 123 3.31 -20.34 -0.90
N GLU A 124 2.46 -20.88 -0.03
CA GLU A 124 1.02 -20.94 -0.28
C GLU A 124 0.40 -19.54 -0.40
N ASN A 125 -0.67 -19.40 -1.19
CA ASN A 125 -1.39 -18.13 -1.33
C ASN A 125 -1.82 -17.52 0.02
N SER A 126 -2.20 -18.35 0.99
CA SER A 126 -2.58 -17.93 2.36
C SER A 126 -1.44 -17.29 3.15
N SER A 127 -0.19 -17.50 2.72
CA SER A 127 1.04 -17.10 3.38
C SER A 127 1.85 -16.09 2.58
N LYS A 128 1.31 -15.61 1.45
CA LYS A 128 1.93 -14.56 0.64
C LYS A 128 2.14 -13.29 1.45
N TYR A 129 3.26 -12.62 1.19
CA TYR A 129 3.63 -11.42 1.92
C TYR A 129 2.66 -10.27 1.61
N ASN A 130 2.31 -9.51 2.66
CA ASN A 130 1.66 -8.21 2.47
C ASN A 130 2.61 -7.25 1.74
N VAL A 131 2.06 -6.28 1.03
CA VAL A 131 2.86 -5.26 0.34
C VAL A 131 2.54 -3.88 0.89
N LEU A 132 3.57 -3.12 1.24
CA LEU A 132 3.50 -1.69 1.49
C LEU A 132 4.17 -0.97 0.32
N ALA A 133 3.42 -0.17 -0.42
CA ALA A 133 3.95 0.62 -1.53
C ALA A 133 3.99 2.11 -1.14
N ILE A 134 5.18 2.68 -1.00
CA ILE A 134 5.39 4.10 -0.73
C ILE A 134 5.47 4.87 -2.05
N GLY A 135 4.80 6.02 -2.12
CA GLY A 135 4.80 6.86 -3.32
C GLY A 135 3.70 6.49 -4.31
N ALA A 136 2.62 5.87 -3.82
CA ALA A 136 1.53 5.38 -4.66
C ALA A 136 0.62 6.47 -5.24
N PHE A 137 0.70 7.69 -4.70
CA PHE A 137 -0.11 8.85 -5.07
C PHE A 137 0.78 10.10 -5.23
N GLY A 138 0.24 11.16 -5.85
CA GLY A 138 0.88 12.48 -5.93
C GLY A 138 1.52 12.81 -7.28
N GLY A 139 1.57 11.85 -8.21
CA GLY A 139 2.11 12.03 -9.55
C GLY A 139 1.04 11.94 -10.66
N ARG A 140 1.38 11.21 -11.72
CA ARG A 140 0.50 10.92 -12.85
C ARG A 140 -0.77 10.19 -12.41
N PHE A 141 -1.93 10.74 -12.78
CA PHE A 141 -3.22 10.19 -12.36
C PHE A 141 -3.50 8.78 -12.93
N ASP A 142 -3.07 8.52 -14.16
CA ASP A 142 -3.15 7.20 -14.80
C ASP A 142 -2.33 6.15 -14.03
N GLN A 143 -1.15 6.51 -13.53
CA GLN A 143 -0.34 5.66 -12.66
C GLN A 143 -1.03 5.40 -11.31
N THR A 144 -1.66 6.43 -10.72
CA THR A 144 -2.50 6.25 -9.53
C THR A 144 -3.65 5.26 -9.78
N MET A 145 -4.36 5.37 -10.91
CA MET A 145 -5.43 4.42 -11.25
C MET A 145 -4.89 3.02 -11.54
N SER A 146 -3.69 2.89 -12.10
CA SER A 146 -2.98 1.61 -12.27
C SER A 146 -2.71 0.93 -10.92
N ASN A 147 -2.24 1.70 -9.92
CA ASN A 147 -2.04 1.19 -8.57
C ASN A 147 -3.35 0.70 -7.94
N ILE A 148 -4.44 1.46 -8.08
CA ILE A 148 -5.78 1.05 -7.61
C ILE A 148 -6.25 -0.20 -8.35
N HIS A 149 -6.09 -0.28 -9.66
CA HIS A 149 -6.42 -1.47 -10.45
C HIS A 149 -5.72 -2.73 -9.92
N TYR A 150 -4.45 -2.62 -9.52
CA TYR A 150 -3.70 -3.75 -8.98
C TYR A 150 -4.19 -4.20 -7.60
N LEU A 151 -4.82 -3.33 -6.80
CA LEU A 151 -5.52 -3.76 -5.59
C LEU A 151 -6.63 -4.75 -5.90
N TYR A 152 -7.41 -4.51 -6.97
CA TYR A 152 -8.47 -5.43 -7.40
C TYR A 152 -7.90 -6.73 -7.94
N LYS A 153 -6.83 -6.65 -8.74
CA LYS A 153 -6.20 -7.83 -9.35
C LYS A 153 -5.67 -8.82 -8.32
N LEU A 154 -5.16 -8.32 -7.19
CA LEU A 154 -4.45 -9.12 -6.18
C LEU A 154 -5.25 -9.35 -4.89
N LYS A 155 -6.53 -8.96 -4.87
CA LYS A 155 -7.38 -8.96 -3.67
C LYS A 155 -7.53 -10.34 -3.03
N ASP A 156 -7.52 -11.39 -3.85
CA ASP A 156 -7.67 -12.78 -3.42
C ASP A 156 -6.30 -13.44 -3.09
N GLU A 157 -5.19 -12.72 -3.33
CA GLU A 157 -3.83 -13.22 -3.12
C GLU A 157 -3.13 -12.63 -1.90
N ARG A 158 -3.24 -11.31 -1.67
CA ARG A 158 -2.50 -10.61 -0.61
C ARG A 158 -3.13 -9.27 -0.25
N LYS A 159 -2.78 -8.74 0.93
CA LYS A 159 -3.12 -7.35 1.30
C LYS A 159 -2.05 -6.39 0.79
N ILE A 160 -2.51 -5.28 0.22
CA ILE A 160 -1.65 -4.23 -0.29
C ILE A 160 -2.09 -2.90 0.32
N TYR A 161 -1.11 -2.18 0.87
CA TYR A 161 -1.28 -0.84 1.43
C TYR A 161 -0.54 0.15 0.54
N LEU A 162 -1.29 1.04 -0.09
CA LEU A 162 -0.76 2.14 -0.88
C LEU A 162 -0.58 3.35 0.03
N LEU A 163 0.66 3.82 0.17
CA LEU A 163 1.02 4.91 1.06
C LEU A 163 1.48 6.12 0.25
N SER A 164 1.00 7.29 0.66
CA SER A 164 1.59 8.58 0.39
C SER A 164 1.96 9.26 1.71
N ASP A 165 2.57 10.44 1.59
CA ASP A 165 2.89 11.30 2.73
C ASP A 165 1.67 11.70 3.57
N LYS A 166 0.47 11.68 2.96
CA LYS A 166 -0.77 12.17 3.57
C LYS A 166 -1.87 11.13 3.72
N ASN A 167 -1.76 9.98 3.07
CA ASN A 167 -2.83 8.99 3.12
C ASN A 167 -2.31 7.56 2.99
N MET A 168 -3.08 6.66 3.60
CA MET A 168 -3.02 5.22 3.37
C MET A 168 -4.30 4.78 2.69
N THR A 169 -4.17 3.92 1.68
CA THR A 169 -5.28 3.41 0.89
C THR A 169 -5.14 1.91 0.67
N PHE A 170 -6.23 1.15 0.82
CA PHE A 170 -6.30 -0.28 0.53
C PHE A 170 -7.71 -0.71 0.13
N LEU A 171 -7.84 -1.91 -0.44
CA LEU A 171 -9.11 -2.46 -0.89
C LEU A 171 -9.78 -3.28 0.21
N LEU A 172 -11.07 -3.01 0.45
CA LEU A 172 -11.97 -3.86 1.19
C LEU A 172 -12.76 -4.70 0.19
N ASP A 173 -12.62 -6.03 0.23
CA ASP A 173 -13.43 -6.92 -0.62
C ASP A 173 -14.87 -7.03 -0.12
N LYS A 174 -15.72 -7.82 -0.78
CA LYS A 174 -17.05 -8.15 -0.27
C LYS A 174 -16.94 -8.83 1.10
N GLY A 175 -17.65 -8.31 2.10
CA GLY A 175 -17.73 -8.90 3.43
C GLY A 175 -17.70 -7.86 4.54
N LYS A 176 -17.26 -8.29 5.73
CA LYS A 176 -17.12 -7.44 6.90
C LYS A 176 -15.65 -7.17 7.18
N HIS A 177 -15.32 -5.95 7.57
CA HIS A 177 -13.96 -5.53 7.85
C HIS A 177 -13.91 -4.82 9.19
N ASN A 178 -12.90 -5.16 10.01
CA ASN A 178 -12.49 -4.39 11.17
C ASN A 178 -11.17 -3.70 10.84
N ILE A 179 -11.14 -2.38 10.95
CA ILE A 179 -9.95 -1.56 10.76
C ILE A 179 -9.58 -1.00 12.13
N PHE A 180 -8.43 -1.46 12.64
CA PHE A 180 -7.85 -1.03 13.91
C PHE A 180 -6.97 0.19 13.61
N CYS A 181 -7.45 1.37 14.02
CA CYS A 181 -6.80 2.64 13.76
C CYS A 181 -6.11 3.15 15.03
N ASP A 182 -4.84 3.52 14.91
CA ASP A 182 -4.19 4.38 15.91
C ASP A 182 -4.45 5.84 15.53
N ARG A 183 -5.33 6.51 16.27
CA ARG A 183 -5.76 7.88 15.95
C ARG A 183 -4.69 8.95 16.17
N GLU A 184 -3.51 8.58 16.72
CA GLU A 184 -2.36 9.47 16.73
C GLU A 184 -1.62 9.51 15.38
N ILE A 185 -1.79 8.46 14.57
CA ILE A 185 -1.14 8.26 13.27
C ILE A 185 -2.15 8.30 12.11
N GLU A 186 -3.37 7.82 12.32
CA GLU A 186 -4.42 7.66 11.31
C GLU A 186 -5.60 8.61 11.58
N GLY A 187 -6.07 9.28 10.53
CA GLY A 187 -7.18 10.22 10.57
C GLY A 187 -6.73 11.67 10.82
N PRO A 188 -7.66 12.57 11.24
CA PRO A 188 -9.05 12.27 11.51
C PRO A 188 -9.83 11.98 10.24
N ALA A 189 -9.42 12.49 9.07
CA ALA A 189 -10.19 12.32 7.83
C ALA A 189 -10.03 10.92 7.23
N CYS A 190 -11.11 10.41 6.67
CA CYS A 190 -11.13 9.15 5.92
C CYS A 190 -12.20 9.16 4.82
N GLY A 191 -12.20 8.13 3.99
CA GLY A 191 -13.17 7.93 2.93
C GLY A 191 -13.36 6.47 2.54
N ILE A 192 -14.52 6.20 1.94
CA ILE A 192 -14.90 4.91 1.38
C ILE A 192 -15.40 5.17 -0.04
N LEU A 193 -14.67 4.65 -1.04
CA LEU A 193 -14.85 5.00 -2.44
C LEU A 193 -15.23 3.76 -3.27
N PRO A 194 -16.40 3.75 -3.96
CA PRO A 194 -16.82 2.65 -4.83
C PRO A 194 -16.16 2.76 -6.21
N ILE A 195 -14.82 2.76 -6.26
CA ILE A 195 -14.06 2.84 -7.52
C ILE A 195 -14.20 1.51 -8.27
N GLY A 196 -14.31 1.54 -9.60
CA GLY A 196 -14.34 0.32 -10.42
C GLY A 196 -15.61 -0.56 -10.29
N VAL A 197 -16.61 -0.12 -9.51
CA VAL A 197 -17.91 -0.81 -9.36
C VAL A 197 -19.06 0.14 -9.71
N GLN A 198 -20.19 -0.41 -10.16
CA GLN A 198 -21.36 0.41 -10.51
C GLN A 198 -21.99 1.05 -9.27
N ARG A 199 -22.11 0.30 -8.18
CA ARG A 199 -22.60 0.74 -6.87
C ARG A 199 -22.11 -0.21 -5.78
N ALA A 200 -22.05 0.27 -4.54
CA ALA A 200 -21.83 -0.53 -3.34
C ALA A 200 -22.87 -0.19 -2.26
N ILE A 201 -23.27 -1.16 -1.45
CA ILE A 201 -24.09 -0.98 -0.26
C ILE A 201 -23.15 -1.05 0.95
N LEU A 202 -23.22 -0.05 1.82
CA LEU A 202 -22.34 0.09 2.98
C LEU A 202 -23.14 0.15 4.29
N THR A 203 -22.64 -0.58 5.28
CA THR A 203 -22.99 -0.41 6.69
C THR A 203 -21.71 -0.21 7.48
N THR A 204 -21.64 0.83 8.32
CA THR A 204 -20.41 1.18 9.03
C THR A 204 -20.65 1.52 10.50
N THR A 205 -19.63 1.32 11.34
CA THR A 205 -19.57 1.85 12.71
C THR A 205 -18.21 2.47 12.99
N GLY A 206 -18.14 3.36 14.00
CA GLY A 206 -16.89 4.02 14.42
C GLY A 206 -16.54 5.29 13.64
N LEU A 207 -17.36 5.67 12.65
CA LEU A 207 -17.22 6.90 11.87
C LEU A 207 -18.19 7.99 12.37
N LYS A 208 -17.84 9.26 12.18
CA LYS A 208 -18.72 10.40 12.51
C LYS A 208 -20.01 10.35 11.71
N TRP A 209 -19.91 10.01 10.43
CA TRP A 209 -21.06 9.77 9.55
C TRP A 209 -21.13 8.27 9.25
N ASN A 210 -21.68 7.51 10.19
CA ASN A 210 -21.96 6.10 10.00
C ASN A 210 -23.09 5.88 8.98
N MET A 211 -23.02 4.75 8.28
CA MET A 211 -23.99 4.33 7.28
C MET A 211 -24.72 3.06 7.74
N THR A 212 -25.98 2.91 7.34
CA THR A 212 -26.75 1.67 7.54
C THR A 212 -27.47 1.35 6.23
N ASN A 213 -26.98 0.33 5.52
CA ASN A 213 -27.47 -0.09 4.20
C ASN A 213 -27.56 1.04 3.19
N VAL A 214 -26.56 1.93 3.18
CA VAL A 214 -26.53 3.09 2.28
C VAL A 214 -25.91 2.70 0.95
N THR A 215 -26.58 3.03 -0.16
CA THR A 215 -26.02 2.85 -1.51
C THR A 215 -25.05 3.99 -1.83
N THR A 216 -23.87 3.65 -2.33
CA THR A 216 -22.82 4.56 -2.78
C THR A 216 -22.47 4.29 -4.24
N SER A 217 -22.22 5.35 -5.00
CA SER A 217 -21.77 5.31 -6.38
C SER A 217 -21.23 6.67 -6.83
N PHE A 218 -20.30 6.67 -7.78
CA PHE A 218 -19.84 7.90 -8.42
C PHE A 218 -21.00 8.60 -9.13
N GLY A 219 -21.09 9.92 -8.97
CA GLY A 219 -22.19 10.74 -9.49
C GLY A 219 -23.44 10.78 -8.62
N VAL A 220 -23.49 10.00 -7.53
CA VAL A 220 -24.61 10.02 -6.56
C VAL A 220 -24.11 10.37 -5.17
N MET A 221 -23.37 9.46 -4.54
CA MET A 221 -22.84 9.66 -3.20
C MET A 221 -21.59 8.79 -3.00
N ILE A 222 -20.53 9.43 -2.51
CA ILE A 222 -19.31 8.78 -2.05
C ILE A 222 -18.98 9.30 -0.66
N SER A 223 -18.50 8.42 0.23
CA SER A 223 -18.11 8.83 1.58
C SER A 223 -16.73 9.47 1.51
N THR A 224 -16.68 10.80 1.41
CA THR A 224 -15.45 11.60 1.44
C THR A 224 -15.48 12.54 2.63
N SER A 225 -14.30 12.88 3.16
CA SER A 225 -14.17 13.72 4.37
C SER A 225 -14.97 13.19 5.56
N ASN A 226 -15.11 11.86 5.67
CA ASN A 226 -15.65 11.23 6.87
C ASN A 226 -14.60 11.32 7.99
N ILE A 227 -14.99 11.11 9.24
CA ILE A 227 -14.09 11.29 10.39
C ILE A 227 -14.06 10.04 11.27
N LEU A 228 -12.86 9.59 11.65
CA LEU A 228 -12.67 8.56 12.66
C LEU A 228 -13.09 9.11 14.03
N ILE A 229 -14.06 8.45 14.69
CA ILE A 229 -14.46 8.78 16.07
C ILE A 229 -14.12 7.68 17.06
N ASN A 230 -13.83 6.47 16.58
CA ASN A 230 -13.41 5.32 17.36
C ASN A 230 -12.09 4.73 16.81
N ASP A 231 -11.41 3.93 17.63
CA ASP A 231 -10.17 3.24 17.28
C ASP A 231 -10.42 1.96 16.47
N VAL A 232 -11.67 1.48 16.46
CA VAL A 232 -12.09 0.35 15.62
C VAL A 232 -13.22 0.80 14.72
N ILE A 233 -12.95 0.80 13.42
CA ILE A 233 -13.93 1.07 12.38
C ILE A 233 -14.43 -0.25 11.84
N THR A 234 -15.75 -0.44 11.79
CA THR A 234 -16.31 -1.60 11.08
C THR A 234 -16.96 -1.15 9.78
N ILE A 235 -16.71 -1.89 8.70
CA ILE A 235 -17.29 -1.64 7.39
C ILE A 235 -17.78 -2.98 6.84
N GLU A 236 -19.05 -3.05 6.50
CA GLU A 236 -19.64 -4.14 5.74
C GLU A 236 -20.00 -3.65 4.36
N THR A 237 -19.61 -4.41 3.33
CA THR A 237 -19.86 -4.08 1.93
C THR A 237 -20.23 -5.30 1.09
N ASP A 238 -21.11 -5.11 0.10
CA ASP A 238 -21.59 -6.16 -0.80
C ASP A 238 -20.69 -6.39 -2.03
N VAL A 239 -19.76 -5.47 -2.32
CA VAL A 239 -18.80 -5.49 -3.43
C VAL A 239 -17.49 -4.82 -2.99
N PRO A 240 -16.38 -4.96 -3.72
CA PRO A 240 -15.14 -4.31 -3.31
C PRO A 240 -15.23 -2.78 -3.33
N VAL A 241 -14.69 -2.14 -2.29
CA VAL A 241 -14.58 -0.68 -2.16
C VAL A 241 -13.20 -0.27 -1.65
N ILE A 242 -12.78 0.93 -1.97
CA ILE A 242 -11.49 1.48 -1.52
C ILE A 242 -11.68 2.19 -0.18
N TRP A 243 -10.92 1.78 0.83
CA TRP A 243 -10.74 2.54 2.06
C TRP A 243 -9.54 3.47 1.91
N THR A 244 -9.70 4.71 2.34
CA THR A 244 -8.60 5.67 2.43
C THR A 244 -8.68 6.44 3.74
N VAL A 245 -7.53 6.68 4.36
CA VAL A 245 -7.42 7.38 5.64
C VAL A 245 -6.24 8.34 5.59
N GLU A 246 -6.41 9.53 6.17
CA GLU A 246 -5.34 10.50 6.34
C GLU A 246 -4.25 9.93 7.26
N LEU A 247 -2.99 10.24 6.97
CA LEU A 247 -1.86 9.90 7.84
C LEU A 247 -1.30 11.19 8.45
N GLN A 248 -1.06 11.15 9.76
CA GLN A 248 -0.55 12.27 10.55
C GLN A 248 0.72 11.88 11.29
N PHE A 249 1.77 11.59 10.52
CA PHE A 249 3.08 11.36 11.11
C PHE A 249 3.61 12.67 11.73
N LYS A 250 3.59 12.75 13.06
CA LYS A 250 4.17 13.85 13.84
C LYS A 250 5.67 13.68 14.03
#